data_AF-A0A2Z3GGX4-F1
#
_entry.id   AF-A0A2Z3GGX4-F1
#
_cell.length_a   1.000
_cell.length_b   1.000
_cell.length_c   1.000
_cell.angle_alpha   90.00
_cell.angle_beta   90.00
_cell.angle_gamma   90.00
#
_symmetry.space_group_name_H-M   'P 1'
#
loop_
_entity.id
_entity.type
_entity.pdbx_description
1 polymer ?
#
loop_
_entity_poly.entity_id
_entity_poly.type
_entity_poly.pdbx_seq_one_letter_code
_entity_poly.pdbx_strand_id
1 'polypeptide(L)'
;MSYAINPDRNQPWNGLPELPLVAEVVETVEILGQLVKARAALGRLQGRSAVIPNQGLLINSISLQEAKASSAIENIFTTDDELYKAYSEQATATTEGAPKEVLRYREALWHGHEYLRDRPAIDAGYFPQIYRQITQATDGIRPPSALIYIKQGGSGPNAGKAAYTPPRGKGILEAKLENLLAFLNDDARFPLDPVLKMAIGHFQFEAIHPFRDGNGRTGRVFNIHYLTHKGLLDYPILFLSRYIMDHKADYYALLAGVSQRGDWKSWLLYMLRAVETTATLTYDKINDLVAAKDAILQAVVTETQMERPEQLVNSLFTQPFTKVKHLTDERLYVENTARKYLNQLVDMGILAKKVISGHHYYQNLELHRILSE
;
A
#
# COMPACT_ATOMS: atom_id res chain seq x y z
N MET A 1 11.71 9.35 31.29
CA MET A 1 12.09 10.68 30.74
C MET A 1 11.08 11.04 29.66
N SER A 2 10.65 12.29 29.56
CA SER A 2 9.75 12.75 28.49
C SER A 2 10.44 12.63 27.12
N TYR A 3 9.71 12.18 26.10
CA TYR A 3 10.19 12.14 24.72
C TYR A 3 10.69 13.53 24.30
N ALA A 4 11.93 13.64 23.81
CA ALA A 4 12.45 14.91 23.34
C ALA A 4 11.66 15.34 22.10
N ILE A 5 11.20 16.59 22.07
CA ILE A 5 10.44 17.16 20.95
C ILE A 5 11.37 17.91 20.00
N ASN A 6 10.91 18.16 18.79
CA ASN A 6 11.56 19.03 17.82
C ASN A 6 11.50 20.49 18.33
N PRO A 7 12.65 21.09 18.70
CA PRO A 7 12.68 22.41 19.31
C PRO A 7 12.44 23.54 18.30
N ASP A 8 12.72 23.34 17.01
CA ASP A 8 12.53 24.34 15.95
C ASP A 8 12.30 23.65 14.60
N ARG A 9 11.09 23.84 14.04
CA ARG A 9 10.67 23.22 12.78
C ARG A 9 11.46 23.67 11.56
N ASN A 10 12.22 24.77 11.67
CA ASN A 10 13.07 25.27 10.59
C ASN A 10 14.48 24.69 10.65
N GLN A 11 14.89 24.12 11.79
CA GLN A 11 16.22 23.54 11.96
C GLN A 11 16.19 22.01 11.83
N PRO A 12 17.23 21.39 11.26
CA PRO A 12 17.33 19.95 11.22
C PRO A 12 17.24 19.32 12.60
N TRP A 13 16.28 18.41 12.78
CA TRP A 13 16.10 17.73 14.06
C TRP A 13 17.09 16.58 14.26
N ASN A 14 18.39 16.90 14.30
CA ASN A 14 19.45 15.91 14.46
C ASN A 14 19.36 15.13 15.79
N GLY A 15 18.75 15.74 16.80
CA GLY A 15 18.41 15.10 18.08
C GLY A 15 17.15 14.23 18.06
N LEU A 16 16.63 13.83 16.89
CA LEU A 16 15.52 12.86 16.78
C LEU A 16 15.80 11.65 17.69
N PRO A 17 14.95 11.38 18.70
CA PRO A 17 15.18 10.29 19.65
C PRO A 17 15.37 8.94 18.97
N GLU A 18 16.27 8.13 19.54
CA GLU A 18 16.50 6.77 19.10
C GLU A 18 15.41 5.83 19.60
N LEU A 19 15.21 4.72 18.88
CA LEU A 19 14.39 3.61 19.29
C LEU A 19 15.22 2.66 20.19
N PRO A 20 14.59 1.97 21.16
CA PRO A 20 13.16 1.90 21.40
C PRO A 20 12.64 3.11 22.20
N LEU A 21 11.34 3.35 22.11
CA LEU A 21 10.67 4.27 23.02
C LEU A 21 10.61 3.63 24.42
N VAL A 22 10.48 4.46 25.46
CA VAL A 22 10.23 3.96 26.82
C VAL A 22 8.86 3.28 26.89
N ALA A 23 8.76 2.18 27.64
CA ALA A 23 7.58 1.30 27.66
C ALA A 23 6.29 2.05 28.03
N GLU A 24 6.36 3.00 28.96
CA GLU A 24 5.22 3.77 29.45
C GLU A 24 4.56 4.63 28.36
N VAL A 25 5.27 4.90 27.26
CA VAL A 25 4.74 5.67 26.12
C VAL A 25 3.92 4.78 25.18
N VAL A 26 4.20 3.48 25.13
CA VAL A 26 3.64 2.55 24.12
C VAL A 26 2.69 1.51 24.72
N GLU A 27 2.74 1.28 26.03
CA GLU A 27 1.98 0.23 26.72
C GLU A 27 0.88 0.78 27.64
N THR A 28 0.11 1.77 27.18
CA THR A 28 -1.07 2.23 27.94
C THR A 28 -2.26 1.29 27.73
N VAL A 29 -3.20 1.26 28.69
CA VAL A 29 -4.41 0.43 28.62
C VAL A 29 -5.19 0.68 27.32
N GLU A 30 -5.31 1.94 26.88
CA GLU A 30 -6.02 2.24 25.64
C GLU A 30 -5.29 1.75 24.39
N ILE A 31 -3.96 1.85 24.36
CA ILE A 31 -3.14 1.38 23.24
C ILE A 31 -3.24 -0.14 23.15
N LEU A 32 -3.06 -0.85 24.27
CA LEU A 32 -3.16 -2.31 24.31
C LEU A 32 -4.57 -2.79 23.97
N GLY A 33 -5.61 -2.11 24.46
CA GLY A 33 -7.00 -2.42 24.10
C GLY A 33 -7.28 -2.24 22.61
N GLN A 34 -6.75 -1.19 21.99
CA GLN A 34 -6.87 -0.96 20.55
C GLN A 34 -6.01 -1.94 19.73
N LEU A 35 -4.84 -2.33 20.24
CA LEU A 35 -3.95 -3.32 19.64
C LEU A 35 -4.64 -4.67 19.53
N VAL A 36 -5.34 -5.12 20.57
CA VAL A 36 -6.10 -6.39 20.54
C VAL A 36 -7.10 -6.40 19.38
N LYS A 37 -7.82 -5.30 19.15
CA LYS A 37 -8.76 -5.19 18.04
C LYS A 37 -8.06 -5.25 16.68
N ALA A 38 -6.96 -4.51 16.53
CA ALA A 38 -6.17 -4.51 15.31
C ALA A 38 -5.60 -5.91 14.99
N ARG A 39 -5.08 -6.61 16.00
CA ARG A 39 -4.56 -7.99 15.86
C ARG A 39 -5.67 -8.97 15.51
N ALA A 40 -6.84 -8.86 16.14
CA ALA A 40 -7.99 -9.70 15.81
C ALA A 40 -8.47 -9.50 14.38
N ALA A 41 -8.54 -8.25 13.91
CA ALA A 41 -8.91 -7.93 12.53
C ALA A 41 -7.88 -8.48 11.52
N LEU A 42 -6.58 -8.30 11.78
CA LEU A 42 -5.52 -8.88 10.94
C LEU A 42 -5.57 -10.40 10.92
N GLY A 43 -5.79 -11.07 12.06
CA GLY A 43 -5.91 -12.52 12.12
C GLY A 43 -7.08 -13.07 11.30
N ARG A 44 -8.24 -12.37 11.33
CA ARG A 44 -9.38 -12.70 10.45
C ARG A 44 -9.03 -12.56 8.97
N LEU A 45 -8.37 -11.47 8.60
CA LEU A 45 -7.93 -11.22 7.24
C LEU A 45 -6.94 -12.30 6.76
N GLN A 46 -5.89 -12.58 7.54
CA GLN A 46 -4.89 -13.60 7.23
C GLN A 46 -5.55 -14.96 7.02
N GLY A 47 -6.36 -15.41 7.99
CA GLY A 47 -7.04 -16.70 7.93
C GLY A 47 -7.95 -16.84 6.71
N ARG A 48 -8.61 -15.75 6.29
CA ARG A 48 -9.44 -15.77 5.08
C ARG A 48 -8.63 -15.79 3.79
N SER A 49 -7.51 -15.06 3.74
CA SER A 49 -6.66 -15.02 2.55
C SER A 49 -5.94 -16.33 2.24
N ALA A 50 -5.59 -17.11 3.27
CA ALA A 50 -4.86 -18.37 3.12
C ALA A 50 -5.65 -19.45 2.36
N VAL A 51 -6.99 -19.43 2.43
CA VAL A 51 -7.86 -20.46 1.86
C VAL A 51 -8.36 -20.16 0.45
N ILE A 52 -7.96 -19.03 -0.14
CA ILE A 52 -8.47 -18.60 -1.44
C ILE A 52 -7.65 -19.23 -2.57
N PRO A 53 -8.27 -20.03 -3.48
CA PRO A 53 -7.51 -20.81 -4.48
C PRO A 53 -6.70 -19.98 -5.48
N ASN A 54 -7.06 -18.71 -5.68
CA ASN A 54 -6.35 -17.80 -6.57
C ASN A 54 -5.92 -16.55 -5.80
N GLN A 55 -4.83 -16.63 -5.04
CA GLN A 55 -4.31 -15.49 -4.27
C GLN A 55 -3.81 -14.35 -5.18
N GLY A 56 -3.39 -14.67 -6.41
CA GLY A 56 -2.99 -13.70 -7.43
C GLY A 56 -4.08 -12.66 -7.73
N LEU A 57 -5.36 -13.09 -7.67
CA LEU A 57 -6.51 -12.20 -7.76
C LEU A 57 -6.48 -11.07 -6.71
N LEU A 58 -6.32 -11.46 -5.45
CA LEU A 58 -6.34 -10.54 -4.32
C LEU A 58 -5.15 -9.61 -4.34
N ILE A 59 -3.98 -10.17 -4.65
CA ILE A 59 -2.74 -9.42 -4.80
C ILE A 59 -2.93 -8.34 -5.86
N ASN A 60 -3.46 -8.66 -7.05
CA ASN A 60 -3.60 -7.68 -8.12
C ASN A 60 -4.66 -6.63 -7.83
N SER A 61 -5.82 -7.04 -7.33
CA SER A 61 -6.95 -6.13 -7.11
C SER A 61 -6.73 -5.22 -5.90
N ILE A 62 -6.41 -5.79 -4.74
CA ILE A 62 -6.29 -5.03 -3.49
C ILE A 62 -5.01 -4.19 -3.49
N SER A 63 -3.88 -4.72 -3.99
CA SER A 63 -2.64 -3.92 -4.04
C SER A 63 -2.76 -2.72 -5.00
N LEU A 64 -3.60 -2.82 -6.04
CA LEU A 64 -3.87 -1.70 -6.92
C LEU A 64 -4.67 -0.60 -6.22
N GLN A 65 -5.66 -0.97 -5.39
CA GLN A 65 -6.40 0.00 -4.58
C GLN A 65 -5.49 0.70 -3.57
N GLU A 66 -4.65 -0.07 -2.88
CA GLU A 66 -3.64 0.45 -1.97
C GLU A 66 -2.70 1.42 -2.69
N ALA A 67 -2.21 1.05 -3.87
CA ALA A 67 -1.36 1.91 -4.69
C ALA A 67 -2.05 3.22 -5.09
N LYS A 68 -3.33 3.16 -5.48
CA LYS A 68 -4.13 4.32 -5.86
C LYS A 68 -4.34 5.27 -4.67
N ALA A 69 -4.76 4.75 -3.52
CA ALA A 69 -4.97 5.56 -2.32
C ALA A 69 -3.66 6.14 -1.78
N SER A 70 -2.59 5.34 -1.74
CA SER A 70 -1.27 5.77 -1.27
C SER A 70 -0.69 6.89 -2.14
N SER A 71 -0.90 6.81 -3.45
CA SER A 71 -0.46 7.85 -4.39
C SER A 71 -1.32 9.12 -4.28
N ALA A 72 -2.63 8.99 -4.06
CA ALA A 72 -3.53 10.12 -3.84
C ALA A 72 -3.19 10.94 -2.58
N ILE A 73 -2.61 10.31 -1.55
CA ILE A 73 -2.08 11.02 -0.38
C ILE A 73 -0.97 12.01 -0.80
N GLU A 74 -0.15 11.67 -1.79
CA GLU A 74 0.87 12.57 -2.35
C GLU A 74 0.34 13.48 -3.48
N ASN A 75 -0.99 13.58 -3.63
CA ASN A 75 -1.68 14.32 -4.69
C ASN A 75 -1.40 13.79 -6.11
N ILE A 76 -1.07 12.51 -6.24
CA ILE A 76 -0.97 11.81 -7.51
C ILE A 76 -2.31 11.13 -7.77
N PHE A 77 -3.14 11.76 -8.59
CA PHE A 77 -4.49 11.29 -8.91
C PHE A 77 -4.53 10.63 -10.28
N THR A 78 -5.27 9.53 -10.36
CA THR A 78 -5.56 8.84 -11.63
C THR A 78 -6.98 8.28 -11.61
N THR A 79 -7.58 8.18 -12.78
CA THR A 79 -8.86 7.50 -12.98
C THR A 79 -8.66 5.99 -13.21
N ASP A 80 -9.71 5.20 -12.99
CA ASP A 80 -9.65 3.75 -13.26
C ASP A 80 -9.36 3.46 -14.74
N ASP A 81 -9.95 4.26 -15.64
CA ASP A 81 -9.77 4.15 -17.08
C ASP A 81 -8.30 4.43 -17.49
N GLU A 82 -7.66 5.45 -16.91
CA GLU A 82 -6.24 5.76 -17.17
C GLU A 82 -5.29 4.71 -16.58
N LEU A 83 -5.56 4.26 -15.36
CA LEU A 83 -4.74 3.26 -14.66
C LEU A 83 -4.73 1.94 -15.42
N TYR A 84 -5.91 1.53 -15.87
CA TYR A 84 -6.04 0.33 -16.66
C TYR A 84 -5.44 0.48 -18.07
N LYS A 85 -5.61 1.64 -18.72
CA LYS A 85 -4.92 1.92 -19.99
C LYS A 85 -3.42 1.70 -19.83
N ALA A 86 -2.81 2.33 -18.81
CA ALA A 86 -1.39 2.21 -18.53
C ALA A 86 -0.95 0.77 -18.23
N TYR A 87 -1.81 -0.02 -17.58
CA TYR A 87 -1.53 -1.43 -17.30
C TYR A 87 -1.58 -2.30 -18.56
N SER A 88 -2.58 -2.12 -19.42
CA SER A 88 -2.73 -2.91 -20.66
C SER A 88 -1.74 -2.53 -21.76
N GLU A 89 -1.19 -1.31 -21.70
CA GLU A 89 -0.24 -0.74 -22.66
C GLU A 89 1.22 -0.89 -22.22
N GLN A 90 1.54 -1.86 -21.35
CA GLN A 90 2.89 -2.14 -20.80
C GLN A 90 4.03 -2.19 -21.84
N ALA A 91 3.74 -2.22 -23.15
CA ALA A 91 4.70 -2.18 -24.25
C ALA A 91 4.96 -0.79 -24.89
N THR A 92 4.22 0.28 -24.57
CA THR A 92 4.45 1.61 -25.16
C THR A 92 5.02 2.60 -24.14
N ALA A 93 6.26 3.03 -24.38
CA ALA A 93 7.05 3.92 -23.53
C ALA A 93 6.45 5.33 -23.33
N THR A 94 5.31 5.66 -23.92
CA THR A 94 4.80 7.04 -24.07
C THR A 94 3.86 7.53 -22.97
N THR A 95 3.31 6.67 -22.10
CA THR A 95 2.37 7.08 -21.04
C THR A 95 3.10 7.58 -19.79
N GLU A 96 3.75 8.74 -19.81
CA GLU A 96 4.27 9.36 -18.57
C GLU A 96 3.13 9.93 -17.71
N GLY A 97 3.30 9.98 -16.39
CA GLY A 97 2.36 10.62 -15.46
C GLY A 97 1.80 9.72 -14.35
N ALA A 98 0.76 10.21 -13.68
CA ALA A 98 0.16 9.61 -12.48
C ALA A 98 -0.21 8.12 -12.58
N PRO A 99 -0.76 7.60 -13.69
CA PRO A 99 -1.09 6.18 -13.81
C PRO A 99 0.14 5.26 -13.65
N LYS A 100 1.27 5.62 -14.27
CA LYS A 100 2.51 4.84 -14.14
C LYS A 100 3.09 4.91 -12.73
N GLU A 101 2.97 6.04 -12.05
CA GLU A 101 3.42 6.14 -10.66
C GLU A 101 2.61 5.21 -9.73
N VAL A 102 1.30 5.11 -9.93
CA VAL A 102 0.45 4.15 -9.20
C VAL A 102 0.87 2.71 -9.51
N LEU A 103 1.12 2.38 -10.79
CA LEU A 103 1.58 1.02 -11.16
C LEU A 103 2.94 0.68 -10.57
N ARG A 104 3.89 1.62 -10.55
CA ARG A 104 5.20 1.44 -9.91
C ARG A 104 5.09 1.21 -8.41
N TYR A 105 4.15 1.88 -7.73
CA TYR A 105 3.87 1.60 -6.32
C TYR A 105 3.36 0.17 -6.13
N ARG A 106 2.41 -0.27 -6.97
CA ARG A 106 1.89 -1.65 -6.92
C ARG A 106 3.01 -2.66 -7.15
N GLU A 107 3.89 -2.41 -8.12
CA GLU A 107 5.06 -3.25 -8.38
C GLU A 107 6.01 -3.25 -7.17
N ALA A 108 6.23 -2.10 -6.52
CA ALA A 108 7.06 -2.03 -5.32
C ALA A 108 6.50 -2.84 -4.14
N LEU A 109 5.17 -2.89 -3.97
CA LEU A 109 4.51 -3.79 -3.01
C LEU A 109 4.78 -5.26 -3.31
N TRP A 110 4.84 -5.64 -4.59
CA TRP A 110 5.11 -7.02 -4.96
C TRP A 110 6.58 -7.38 -4.76
N HIS A 111 7.45 -6.59 -5.37
CA HIS A 111 8.89 -6.84 -5.36
C HIS A 111 9.48 -6.75 -3.96
N GLY A 112 9.01 -5.86 -3.09
CA GLY A 112 9.50 -5.79 -1.72
C GLY A 112 9.02 -6.94 -0.83
N HIS A 113 7.80 -7.44 -1.07
CA HIS A 113 7.33 -8.67 -0.43
C HIS A 113 8.20 -9.87 -0.84
N GLU A 114 8.45 -10.05 -2.15
CA GLU A 114 9.35 -11.10 -2.64
C GLU A 114 10.79 -10.93 -2.12
N TYR A 115 11.27 -9.69 -2.04
CA TYR A 115 12.58 -9.38 -1.49
C TYR A 115 12.71 -9.86 -0.04
N LEU A 116 11.69 -9.68 0.79
CA LEU A 116 11.75 -10.05 2.20
C LEU A 116 11.34 -11.51 2.49
N ARG A 117 10.67 -12.20 1.56
CA ARG A 117 10.16 -13.56 1.76
C ARG A 117 11.25 -14.55 2.19
N ASP A 118 12.41 -14.48 1.53
CA ASP A 118 13.50 -15.45 1.71
C ASP A 118 14.65 -14.88 2.55
N ARG A 119 14.44 -13.73 3.21
CA ARG A 119 15.45 -13.06 4.05
C ARG A 119 15.05 -13.16 5.52
N PRO A 120 16.01 -13.33 6.45
CA PRO A 120 15.71 -13.38 7.88
C PRO A 120 15.50 -11.99 8.52
N ALA A 121 15.83 -10.91 7.80
CA ALA A 121 15.80 -9.55 8.32
C ALA A 121 15.60 -8.52 7.20
N ILE A 122 15.11 -7.33 7.58
CA ILE A 122 15.10 -6.14 6.73
C ILE A 122 16.50 -5.52 6.76
N ASP A 123 17.20 -5.56 5.63
CA ASP A 123 18.56 -5.01 5.53
C ASP A 123 18.59 -3.53 5.11
N ALA A 124 19.79 -2.95 5.05
CA ALA A 124 19.99 -1.55 4.65
C ALA A 124 19.68 -1.26 3.17
N GLY A 125 19.63 -2.29 2.32
CA GLY A 125 19.31 -2.18 0.90
C GLY A 125 17.82 -2.08 0.62
N TYR A 126 16.98 -2.56 1.54
CA TYR A 126 15.52 -2.57 1.41
C TYR A 126 14.92 -1.20 1.06
N PHE A 127 15.11 -0.17 1.90
CA PHE A 127 14.49 1.14 1.67
C PHE A 127 14.94 1.79 0.35
N PRO A 128 16.25 1.85 0.01
CA PRO A 128 16.69 2.37 -1.28
C PRO A 128 16.13 1.61 -2.48
N GLN A 129 15.89 0.30 -2.36
CA GLN A 129 15.32 -0.49 -3.45
C GLN A 129 13.86 -0.13 -3.69
N ILE A 130 13.03 -0.10 -2.63
CA ILE A 130 11.63 0.31 -2.73
C ILE A 130 11.50 1.74 -3.25
N TYR A 131 12.30 2.66 -2.71
CA TYR A 131 12.35 4.04 -3.15
C TYR A 131 12.60 4.17 -4.67
N ARG A 132 13.64 3.50 -5.16
CA ARG A 132 14.00 3.54 -6.59
C ARG A 132 12.95 2.90 -7.47
N GLN A 133 12.28 1.86 -6.99
CA GLN A 133 11.20 1.24 -7.76
C GLN A 133 10.00 2.18 -7.93
N ILE A 134 9.57 2.84 -6.85
CA ILE A 134 8.44 3.78 -6.86
C ILE A 134 8.77 5.00 -7.73
N THR A 135 9.95 5.59 -7.55
CA THR A 135 10.30 6.89 -8.14
C THR A 135 11.02 6.79 -9.48
N GLN A 136 11.61 5.63 -9.81
CA GLN A 136 12.61 5.46 -10.88
C GLN A 136 13.82 6.40 -10.76
N ALA A 137 14.10 6.87 -9.54
CA ALA A 137 15.28 7.65 -9.28
C ALA A 137 16.55 6.79 -9.44
N THR A 138 17.64 7.43 -9.86
CA THR A 138 18.97 6.80 -9.94
C THR A 138 19.80 7.05 -8.69
N ASP A 139 19.34 7.93 -7.79
CA ASP A 139 19.98 8.20 -6.51
C ASP A 139 19.43 7.30 -5.39
N GLY A 140 19.77 7.64 -4.14
CA GLY A 140 19.43 6.86 -2.95
C GLY A 140 19.32 7.78 -1.75
N ILE A 141 19.85 7.34 -0.60
CA ILE A 141 19.86 8.17 0.62
C ILE A 141 20.49 9.53 0.29
N ARG A 142 19.81 10.61 0.70
CA ARG A 142 20.23 11.98 0.39
C ARG A 142 21.59 12.29 1.02
N PRO A 143 22.44 13.09 0.36
CA PRO A 143 23.77 13.39 0.87
C PRO A 143 23.69 14.22 2.15
N PRO A 144 24.72 14.16 3.03
CA PRO A 144 24.79 14.94 4.28
C PRO A 144 24.56 16.45 4.16
N SER A 145 24.86 17.01 2.98
CA SER A 145 24.70 18.43 2.65
C SER A 145 23.27 18.81 2.24
N ALA A 146 22.40 17.84 1.92
CA ALA A 146 21.04 18.11 1.48
C ALA A 146 20.19 18.67 2.62
N LEU A 147 19.69 19.89 2.42
CA LEU A 147 18.73 20.53 3.31
C LEU A 147 17.31 20.34 2.73
N ILE A 148 16.45 19.68 3.50
CA ILE A 148 15.06 19.42 3.14
C ILE A 148 14.17 20.22 4.07
N TYR A 149 13.12 20.83 3.53
CA TYR A 149 12.06 21.45 4.31
C TYR A 149 10.73 20.80 3.92
N ILE A 150 10.13 20.07 4.85
CA ILE A 150 8.76 19.61 4.68
C ILE A 150 7.87 20.80 5.00
N LYS A 151 7.14 21.29 4.00
CA LYS A 151 6.30 22.49 4.12
C LYS A 151 4.86 22.12 4.42
N GLN A 152 4.16 22.99 5.12
CA GLN A 152 2.71 22.88 5.26
C GLN A 152 2.04 23.14 3.90
N GLY A 153 1.21 22.20 3.46
CA GLY A 153 0.37 22.35 2.28
C GLY A 153 -0.87 23.22 2.56
N GLY A 154 -1.74 23.35 1.55
CA GLY A 154 -3.02 24.06 1.64
C GLY A 154 -2.93 25.55 1.32
N SER A 155 -4.01 26.28 1.65
CA SER A 155 -4.14 27.73 1.48
C SER A 155 -4.23 28.43 2.85
N GLY A 156 -3.73 29.67 2.93
CA GLY A 156 -3.78 30.48 4.16
C GLY A 156 -2.39 30.88 4.70
N PRO A 157 -2.34 31.57 5.85
CA PRO A 157 -1.12 32.25 6.33
C PRO A 157 0.01 31.32 6.76
N ASN A 158 -0.24 30.01 6.87
CA ASN A 158 0.77 29.01 7.17
C ASN A 158 1.19 28.14 5.98
N ALA A 159 0.52 28.29 4.83
CA ALA A 159 0.90 27.58 3.61
C ALA A 159 2.34 27.92 3.23
N GLY A 160 3.15 26.90 2.94
CA GLY A 160 4.56 27.05 2.56
C GLY A 160 5.53 27.24 3.74
N LYS A 161 5.06 27.41 4.99
CA LYS A 161 5.93 27.41 6.18
C LYS A 161 6.47 26.01 6.45
N ALA A 162 7.65 25.92 7.09
CA ALA A 162 8.20 24.63 7.49
C ALA A 162 7.27 23.95 8.51
N ALA A 163 6.75 22.79 8.13
CA ALA A 163 6.10 21.85 9.03
C ALA A 163 7.15 21.07 9.84
N TYR A 164 8.25 20.71 9.19
CA TYR A 164 9.31 19.88 9.75
C TYR A 164 10.60 19.96 8.89
N THR A 165 11.77 19.95 9.53
CA THR A 165 13.08 19.86 8.88
C THR A 165 13.77 18.58 9.38
N PRO A 166 13.93 17.55 8.53
CA PRO A 166 14.49 16.26 8.94
C PRO A 166 15.99 16.36 9.30
N PRO A 167 16.53 15.34 10.01
CA PRO A 167 17.96 15.28 10.35
C PRO A 167 18.86 15.46 9.12
N ARG A 168 20.07 15.98 9.28
CA ARG A 168 21.11 16.02 8.23
C ARG A 168 22.50 16.08 8.85
N GLY A 169 23.50 15.73 8.04
CA GLY A 169 24.91 15.76 8.43
C GLY A 169 25.55 14.39 8.31
N LYS A 170 26.88 14.38 8.32
CA LYS A 170 27.68 13.18 8.04
C LYS A 170 27.46 12.13 9.13
N GLY A 171 27.03 10.93 8.75
CA GLY A 171 26.82 9.80 9.68
C GLY A 171 25.51 9.85 10.46
N ILE A 172 24.74 10.94 10.38
CA ILE A 172 23.50 11.10 11.17
C ILE A 172 22.36 10.28 10.59
N LEU A 173 22.16 10.33 9.26
CA LEU A 173 21.09 9.56 8.61
C LEU A 173 21.39 8.06 8.71
N GLU A 174 22.64 7.68 8.48
CA GLU A 174 23.13 6.31 8.54
C GLU A 174 22.87 5.72 9.93
N ALA A 175 23.29 6.40 11.00
CA ALA A 175 23.05 5.95 12.37
C ALA A 175 21.55 5.83 12.71
N LYS A 176 20.72 6.77 12.23
CA LYS A 176 19.27 6.74 12.48
C LYS A 176 18.57 5.61 11.74
N LEU A 177 19.00 5.31 10.50
CA LEU A 177 18.51 4.17 9.73
C LEU A 177 18.99 2.85 10.34
N GLU A 178 20.24 2.76 10.77
CA GLU A 178 20.76 1.59 11.49
C GLU A 178 19.98 1.32 12.78
N ASN A 179 19.69 2.36 13.56
CA ASN A 179 18.84 2.26 14.76
C ASN A 179 17.42 1.78 14.41
N LEU A 180 16.81 2.31 13.35
CA LEU A 180 15.50 1.85 12.87
C LEU A 180 15.53 0.37 12.47
N LEU A 181 16.51 -0.06 11.68
CA LEU A 181 16.63 -1.45 11.24
C LEU A 181 16.89 -2.40 12.42
N ALA A 182 17.74 -2.00 13.38
CA ALA A 182 17.96 -2.75 14.61
C ALA A 182 16.66 -2.90 15.41
N PHE A 183 15.90 -1.81 15.57
CA PHE A 183 14.60 -1.84 16.22
C PHE A 183 13.64 -2.81 15.54
N LEU A 184 13.53 -2.77 14.22
CA LEU A 184 12.58 -3.58 13.45
C LEU A 184 12.90 -5.08 13.48
N ASN A 185 14.19 -5.44 13.47
CA ASN A 185 14.65 -6.82 13.33
C ASN A 185 14.84 -7.55 14.67
N ASP A 186 15.27 -6.86 15.73
CA ASP A 186 15.65 -7.50 16.99
C ASP A 186 14.45 -7.59 17.97
N ASP A 187 13.66 -8.65 17.83
CA ASP A 187 12.48 -8.88 18.69
C ASP A 187 12.85 -9.36 20.10
N ALA A 188 14.06 -9.92 20.28
CA ALA A 188 14.54 -10.34 21.60
C ALA A 188 14.94 -9.13 22.44
N ARG A 189 15.64 -8.16 21.84
CA ARG A 189 16.01 -6.91 22.50
C ARG A 189 14.84 -5.93 22.61
N PHE A 190 13.91 -5.95 21.65
CA PHE A 190 12.75 -5.07 21.59
C PHE A 190 11.45 -5.88 21.50
N PRO A 191 11.01 -6.51 22.62
CA PRO A 191 9.85 -7.40 22.66
C PRO A 191 8.54 -6.61 22.65
N LEU A 192 8.16 -6.12 21.47
CA LEU A 192 6.94 -5.36 21.24
C LEU A 192 6.13 -6.01 20.11
N ASP A 193 4.80 -5.95 20.19
CA ASP A 193 3.95 -6.49 19.12
C ASP A 193 4.31 -5.85 17.75
N PRO A 194 4.43 -6.65 16.68
CA PRO A 194 4.81 -6.15 15.36
C PRO A 194 3.93 -5.02 14.82
N VAL A 195 2.65 -4.93 15.17
CA VAL A 195 1.79 -3.82 14.70
C VAL A 195 2.21 -2.50 15.36
N LEU A 196 2.63 -2.53 16.63
CA LEU A 196 3.19 -1.36 17.30
C LEU A 196 4.57 -1.00 16.73
N LYS A 197 5.44 -2.00 16.49
CA LYS A 197 6.75 -1.76 15.85
C LYS A 197 6.60 -1.15 14.46
N MET A 198 5.60 -1.59 13.68
CA MET A 198 5.23 -1.00 12.40
C MET A 198 4.86 0.48 12.56
N ALA A 199 3.94 0.81 13.45
CA ALA A 199 3.49 2.19 13.64
C ALA A 199 4.61 3.13 14.13
N ILE A 200 5.47 2.65 15.03
CA ILE A 200 6.64 3.40 15.51
C ILE A 200 7.69 3.55 14.41
N GLY A 201 8.01 2.46 13.71
CA GLY A 201 8.95 2.45 12.61
C GLY A 201 8.51 3.35 11.46
N HIS A 202 7.21 3.41 11.19
CA HIS A 202 6.63 4.31 10.18
C HIS A 202 6.91 5.77 10.50
N PHE A 203 6.57 6.21 11.72
CA PHE A 203 6.90 7.57 12.16
C PHE A 203 8.40 7.83 12.05
N GLN A 204 9.22 6.91 12.55
CA GLN A 204 10.67 7.09 12.58
C GLN A 204 11.24 7.23 11.16
N PHE A 205 10.77 6.42 10.20
CA PHE A 205 11.15 6.53 8.80
C PHE A 205 10.74 7.87 8.18
N GLU A 206 9.49 8.30 8.39
CA GLU A 206 9.00 9.60 7.91
C GLU A 206 9.78 10.77 8.53
N ALA A 207 10.15 10.67 9.81
CA ALA A 207 10.93 11.68 10.53
C ALA A 207 12.41 11.72 10.09
N ILE A 208 13.02 10.58 9.78
CA ILE A 208 14.37 10.52 9.20
C ILE A 208 14.36 11.14 7.80
N HIS A 209 13.31 10.86 7.02
CA HIS A 209 13.11 11.36 5.66
C HIS A 209 14.36 11.16 4.79
N PRO A 210 14.79 9.90 4.56
CA PRO A 210 16.11 9.60 4.00
C PRO A 210 16.27 9.95 2.52
N PHE A 211 15.18 10.13 1.77
CA PHE A 211 15.23 10.40 0.33
C PHE A 211 14.84 11.85 0.01
N ARG A 212 15.14 12.31 -1.21
CA ARG A 212 14.76 13.66 -1.67
C ARG A 212 13.25 13.82 -1.92
N ASP A 213 12.61 12.72 -2.32
CA ASP A 213 11.16 12.60 -2.54
C ASP A 213 10.76 11.14 -2.31
N GLY A 214 9.47 10.81 -2.38
CA GLY A 214 8.98 9.42 -2.33
C GLY A 214 9.01 8.78 -0.95
N ASN A 215 9.39 9.53 0.10
CA ASN A 215 9.44 9.04 1.48
C ASN A 215 8.06 8.52 1.92
N GLY A 216 7.00 9.32 1.82
CA GLY A 216 5.65 8.91 2.24
C GLY A 216 5.19 7.59 1.61
N ARG A 217 5.37 7.45 0.29
CA ARG A 217 5.03 6.23 -0.45
C ARG A 217 5.89 5.04 -0.01
N THR A 218 7.20 5.24 0.13
CA THR A 218 8.14 4.20 0.59
C THR A 218 7.81 3.75 2.02
N GLY A 219 7.46 4.67 2.91
CA GLY A 219 7.08 4.40 4.29
C GLY A 219 5.78 3.59 4.37
N ARG A 220 4.79 3.90 3.53
CA ARG A 220 3.53 3.14 3.48
C ARG A 220 3.69 1.73 2.90
N VAL A 221 4.53 1.56 1.87
CA VAL A 221 4.93 0.22 1.38
C VAL A 221 5.63 -0.57 2.49
N PHE A 222 6.55 0.06 3.22
CA PHE A 222 7.23 -0.54 4.37
C PHE A 222 6.27 -1.08 5.43
N ASN A 223 5.19 -0.37 5.75
CA ASN A 223 4.22 -0.84 6.75
C ASN A 223 3.68 -2.22 6.41
N ILE A 224 3.28 -2.43 5.15
CA ILE A 224 2.67 -3.68 4.68
C ILE A 224 3.73 -4.79 4.60
N HIS A 225 4.92 -4.47 4.09
CA HIS A 225 6.04 -5.41 4.05
C HIS A 225 6.49 -5.86 5.44
N TYR A 226 6.51 -4.96 6.42
CA TYR A 226 6.86 -5.32 7.79
C TYR A 226 5.87 -6.32 8.38
N LEU A 227 4.56 -6.10 8.19
CA LEU A 227 3.53 -7.01 8.68
C LEU A 227 3.60 -8.38 8.00
N THR A 228 3.84 -8.42 6.69
CA THR A 228 4.00 -9.69 5.96
C THR A 228 5.29 -10.43 6.36
N HIS A 229 6.40 -9.72 6.48
CA HIS A 229 7.68 -10.28 6.90
C HIS A 229 7.65 -10.85 8.34
N LYS A 230 6.83 -10.26 9.22
CA LYS A 230 6.59 -10.78 10.58
C LYS A 230 5.52 -11.88 10.64
N GLY A 231 4.98 -12.31 9.49
CA GLY A 231 4.02 -13.42 9.40
C GLY A 231 2.60 -13.07 9.88
N LEU A 232 2.26 -11.79 9.98
CA LEU A 232 0.91 -11.35 10.34
C LEU A 232 -0.05 -11.36 9.15
N LEU A 233 0.51 -11.43 7.93
CA LEU A 233 -0.19 -11.57 6.67
C LEU A 233 0.71 -12.39 5.74
N ASP A 234 0.13 -13.27 4.94
CA ASP A 234 0.91 -14.08 3.99
C ASP A 234 1.25 -13.30 2.71
N TYR A 235 0.44 -12.30 2.39
CA TYR A 235 0.53 -11.47 1.18
C TYR A 235 0.31 -9.98 1.50
N PRO A 236 0.82 -9.05 0.68
CA PRO A 236 0.72 -7.61 0.92
C PRO A 236 -0.67 -7.05 0.55
N ILE A 237 -1.72 -7.58 1.15
CA ILE A 237 -3.13 -7.31 0.81
C ILE A 237 -3.82 -6.34 1.77
N LEU A 238 -3.11 -5.69 2.68
CA LEU A 238 -3.72 -4.73 3.60
C LEU A 238 -3.96 -3.39 2.88
N PHE A 239 -5.23 -2.96 2.77
CA PHE A 239 -5.59 -1.68 2.17
C PHE A 239 -5.45 -0.49 3.14
N LEU A 240 -4.27 -0.37 3.77
CA LEU A 240 -4.00 0.56 4.87
C LEU A 240 -4.20 2.03 4.46
N SER A 241 -3.81 2.39 3.24
CA SER A 241 -3.86 3.76 2.74
C SER A 241 -5.29 4.27 2.56
N ARG A 242 -6.32 3.41 2.54
CA ARG A 242 -7.72 3.87 2.50
C ARG A 242 -8.05 4.73 3.70
N TYR A 243 -7.78 4.23 4.91
CA TYR A 243 -8.03 4.99 6.14
C TYR A 243 -7.14 6.24 6.21
N ILE A 244 -5.89 6.14 5.77
CA ILE A 244 -4.99 7.31 5.76
C ILE A 244 -5.51 8.38 4.81
N MET A 245 -6.04 8.02 3.64
CA MET A 245 -6.61 8.96 2.68
C MET A 245 -7.89 9.60 3.23
N ASP A 246 -8.81 8.80 3.78
CA ASP A 246 -10.08 9.28 4.36
C ASP A 246 -9.84 10.19 5.57
N HIS A 247 -8.71 10.01 6.27
CA HIS A 247 -8.30 10.80 7.44
C HIS A 247 -6.95 11.52 7.22
N LYS A 248 -6.70 12.03 6.00
CA LYS A 248 -5.41 12.61 5.58
C LYS A 248 -4.96 13.78 6.45
N ALA A 249 -5.89 14.64 6.88
CA ALA A 249 -5.56 15.78 7.74
C ALA A 249 -5.05 15.32 9.11
N ASP A 250 -5.71 14.33 9.72
CA ASP A 250 -5.34 13.76 11.02
C ASP A 250 -3.99 13.05 10.93
N TYR A 251 -3.72 12.31 9.86
CA TYR A 251 -2.44 11.65 9.63
C TYR A 251 -1.26 12.62 9.76
N TYR A 252 -1.28 13.73 9.01
CA TYR A 252 -0.22 14.73 9.08
C TYR A 252 -0.21 15.50 10.40
N ALA A 253 -1.38 15.78 10.99
CA ALA A 253 -1.47 16.45 12.29
C ALA A 253 -0.88 15.60 13.42
N LEU A 254 -1.03 14.27 13.36
CA LEU A 254 -0.51 13.33 14.34
C LEU A 254 0.99 13.09 14.18
N LEU A 255 1.51 12.97 12.94
CA LEU A 255 2.96 13.00 12.69
C LEU A 255 3.61 14.26 13.27
N ALA A 256 2.99 15.42 13.03
CA ALA A 256 3.40 16.69 13.62
C ALA A 256 3.26 16.68 15.15
N GLY A 257 2.22 16.05 15.69
CA GLY A 257 1.97 15.92 17.13
C GLY A 257 3.07 15.15 17.86
N VAL A 258 3.56 14.05 17.28
CA VAL A 258 4.68 13.29 17.85
C VAL A 258 5.94 14.14 17.89
N SER A 259 6.33 14.73 16.75
CA SER A 259 7.55 15.55 16.70
C SER A 259 7.46 16.80 17.60
N GLN A 260 6.29 17.43 17.76
CA GLN A 260 6.19 18.71 18.47
C GLN A 260 5.77 18.59 19.95
N ARG A 261 5.11 17.50 20.32
CA ARG A 261 4.54 17.33 21.68
C ARG A 261 4.84 15.96 22.28
N GLY A 262 5.51 15.06 21.55
CA GLY A 262 5.72 13.68 21.98
C GLY A 262 4.42 12.87 22.08
N ASP A 263 3.38 13.26 21.32
CA ASP A 263 2.03 12.69 21.35
C ASP A 263 1.93 11.32 20.65
N TRP A 264 2.75 10.37 21.13
CA TRP A 264 2.82 9.00 20.63
C TRP A 264 1.52 8.24 20.83
N LYS A 265 0.81 8.47 21.93
CA LYS A 265 -0.46 7.79 22.22
C LYS A 265 -1.48 8.01 21.10
N SER A 266 -1.68 9.26 20.68
CA SER A 266 -2.63 9.58 19.63
C SER A 266 -2.21 9.02 18.27
N TRP A 267 -0.91 9.05 17.95
CA TRP A 267 -0.35 8.43 16.75
C TRP A 267 -0.57 6.92 16.71
N LEU A 268 -0.25 6.22 17.80
CA LEU A 268 -0.40 4.77 17.89
C LEU A 268 -1.87 4.37 17.80
N LEU A 269 -2.77 5.05 18.51
CA LEU A 269 -4.21 4.79 18.42
C LEU A 269 -4.73 5.00 16.99
N TYR A 270 -4.26 6.02 16.28
CA TYR A 270 -4.61 6.26 14.88
C TYR A 270 -4.15 5.11 13.97
N MET A 271 -2.88 4.73 14.05
CA MET A 271 -2.33 3.66 13.21
C MET A 271 -2.99 2.30 13.51
N LEU A 272 -3.26 2.00 14.78
CA LEU A 272 -3.96 0.76 15.17
C LEU A 272 -5.41 0.73 14.69
N ARG A 273 -6.13 1.87 14.72
CA ARG A 273 -7.48 1.99 14.13
C ARG A 273 -7.45 1.85 12.61
N ALA A 274 -6.44 2.43 11.96
CA ALA A 274 -6.24 2.27 10.53
C ALA A 274 -6.09 0.78 10.17
N VAL A 275 -5.25 0.04 10.91
CA VAL A 275 -5.07 -1.41 10.73
C VAL A 275 -6.37 -2.17 11.00
N GLU A 276 -7.07 -1.92 12.13
CA GLU A 276 -8.33 -2.59 12.45
C GLU A 276 -9.38 -2.40 11.34
N THR A 277 -9.57 -1.15 10.94
CA THR A 277 -10.61 -0.74 9.98
C THR A 277 -10.31 -1.32 8.60
N THR A 278 -9.07 -1.16 8.13
CA THR A 278 -8.69 -1.59 6.77
C THR A 278 -8.54 -3.10 6.68
N ALA A 279 -8.10 -3.79 7.74
CA ALA A 279 -8.10 -5.25 7.75
C ALA A 279 -9.53 -5.82 7.67
N THR A 280 -10.49 -5.21 8.37
CA THR A 280 -11.91 -5.60 8.30
C THR A 280 -12.50 -5.29 6.92
N LEU A 281 -12.26 -4.09 6.39
CA LEU A 281 -12.69 -3.70 5.04
C LEU A 281 -12.14 -4.66 3.97
N THR A 282 -10.85 -4.97 4.02
CA THR A 282 -10.23 -5.92 3.08
C THR A 282 -10.84 -7.31 3.24
N TYR A 283 -11.08 -7.77 4.47
CA TYR A 283 -11.72 -9.07 4.72
C TYR A 283 -13.12 -9.15 4.08
N ASP A 284 -13.94 -8.11 4.24
CA ASP A 284 -15.29 -8.06 3.66
C ASP A 284 -15.23 -8.03 2.13
N LYS A 285 -14.36 -7.19 1.55
CA LYS A 285 -14.11 -7.16 0.11
C LYS A 285 -13.69 -8.51 -0.45
N ILE A 286 -12.82 -9.23 0.25
CA ILE A 286 -12.41 -10.56 -0.15
C ILE A 286 -13.61 -11.52 -0.19
N ASN A 287 -14.51 -11.43 0.78
CA ASN A 287 -15.72 -12.26 0.78
C ASN A 287 -16.64 -11.93 -0.40
N ASP A 288 -16.86 -10.64 -0.66
CA ASP A 288 -17.67 -10.20 -1.79
C ASP A 288 -17.06 -10.65 -3.12
N LEU A 289 -15.73 -10.54 -3.28
CA LEU A 289 -15.01 -11.01 -4.46
C LEU A 289 -15.19 -12.51 -4.69
N VAL A 290 -15.05 -13.31 -3.64
CA VAL A 290 -15.22 -14.77 -3.74
C VAL A 290 -16.67 -15.13 -4.08
N ALA A 291 -17.64 -14.52 -3.39
CA ALA A 291 -19.06 -14.76 -3.65
C ALA A 291 -19.47 -14.37 -5.07
N ALA A 292 -19.03 -13.20 -5.55
CA ALA A 292 -19.28 -12.75 -6.91
C ALA A 292 -18.65 -13.67 -7.95
N LYS A 293 -17.41 -14.11 -7.72
CA LYS A 293 -16.71 -15.03 -8.62
C LYS A 293 -17.43 -16.36 -8.73
N ASP A 294 -17.84 -16.94 -7.61
CA ASP A 294 -18.50 -18.24 -7.56
C ASP A 294 -19.90 -18.17 -8.20
N ALA A 295 -20.65 -17.09 -7.96
CA ALA A 295 -21.95 -16.86 -8.60
C ALA A 295 -21.83 -16.70 -10.13
N ILE A 296 -20.85 -15.91 -10.59
CA ILE A 296 -20.59 -15.73 -12.02
C ILE A 296 -20.13 -17.05 -12.66
N LEU A 297 -19.25 -17.81 -12.00
CA LEU A 297 -18.83 -19.12 -12.49
C LEU A 297 -20.02 -20.07 -12.63
N GLN A 298 -20.90 -20.12 -11.63
CA GLN A 298 -22.09 -20.96 -11.69
C GLN A 298 -23.02 -20.59 -12.85
N ALA A 299 -23.26 -19.29 -13.07
CA ALA A 299 -24.06 -18.80 -14.20
C ALA A 299 -23.42 -19.18 -15.54
N VAL A 300 -22.11 -18.97 -15.70
CA VAL A 300 -21.38 -19.33 -16.93
C VAL A 300 -21.44 -20.83 -17.21
N VAL A 301 -21.26 -21.68 -16.20
CA VAL A 301 -21.32 -23.14 -16.35
C VAL A 301 -22.74 -23.61 -16.71
N THR A 302 -23.77 -22.98 -16.16
CA THR A 302 -25.17 -23.42 -16.31
C THR A 302 -25.81 -22.92 -17.60
N GLU A 303 -25.53 -21.67 -17.98
CA GLU A 303 -26.25 -20.97 -19.05
C GLU A 303 -25.48 -20.94 -20.38
N THR A 304 -24.24 -21.45 -20.39
CA THR A 304 -23.38 -21.41 -21.57
C THR A 304 -22.74 -22.77 -21.86
N GLN A 305 -22.12 -22.89 -23.04
CA GLN A 305 -21.31 -24.04 -23.44
C GLN A 305 -19.86 -23.60 -23.64
N MET A 306 -19.38 -22.67 -22.81
CA MET A 306 -18.01 -22.17 -22.88
C MET A 306 -17.03 -23.24 -22.41
N GLU A 307 -15.98 -23.49 -23.17
CA GLU A 307 -14.89 -24.36 -22.74
C GLU A 307 -14.08 -23.67 -21.64
N ARG A 308 -13.58 -24.42 -20.65
CA ARG A 308 -12.71 -23.90 -19.57
C ARG A 308 -13.29 -22.68 -18.81
N PRO A 309 -14.56 -22.71 -18.37
CA PRO A 309 -15.24 -21.56 -17.76
C PRO A 309 -14.54 -21.08 -16.47
N GLU A 310 -13.97 -21.99 -15.69
CA GLU A 310 -13.20 -21.64 -14.49
C GLU A 310 -12.00 -20.76 -14.80
N GLN A 311 -11.25 -21.06 -15.86
CA GLN A 311 -10.07 -20.29 -16.25
C GLN A 311 -10.49 -18.91 -16.80
N LEU A 312 -11.58 -18.84 -17.57
CA LEU A 312 -12.13 -17.57 -18.04
C LEU A 312 -12.56 -16.68 -16.87
N VAL A 313 -13.38 -17.20 -15.95
CA VAL A 313 -13.87 -16.42 -14.80
C VAL A 313 -12.72 -16.02 -13.88
N ASN A 314 -11.75 -16.89 -13.63
CA ASN A 314 -10.55 -16.52 -12.88
C ASN A 314 -9.79 -15.37 -13.55
N SER A 315 -9.60 -15.41 -14.88
CA SER A 315 -8.93 -14.33 -15.64
C SER A 315 -9.73 -13.02 -15.56
N LEU A 316 -11.06 -13.07 -15.70
CA LEU A 316 -11.95 -11.90 -15.58
C LEU A 316 -11.97 -11.28 -14.19
N PHE A 317 -11.59 -12.03 -13.16
CA PHE A 317 -11.50 -11.51 -11.82
C PHE A 317 -10.13 -10.88 -11.54
N THR A 318 -9.05 -11.26 -12.24
CA THR A 318 -7.71 -10.68 -11.98
C THR A 318 -7.64 -9.16 -12.12
N GLN A 319 -8.52 -8.57 -12.94
CA GLN A 319 -8.61 -7.14 -13.17
C GLN A 319 -10.01 -6.73 -13.65
N PRO A 320 -10.48 -5.50 -13.34
CA PRO A 320 -11.82 -5.04 -13.72
C PRO A 320 -12.06 -4.90 -15.22
N PHE A 321 -11.02 -4.84 -16.04
CA PHE A 321 -11.16 -4.64 -17.48
C PHE A 321 -10.33 -5.68 -18.25
N THR A 322 -10.94 -6.29 -19.26
CA THR A 322 -10.32 -7.33 -20.08
C THR A 322 -10.35 -6.96 -21.56
N LYS A 323 -9.25 -7.25 -22.27
CA LYS A 323 -9.19 -7.26 -23.73
C LYS A 323 -9.23 -8.70 -24.24
N VAL A 324 -9.69 -8.89 -25.47
CA VAL A 324 -9.56 -10.17 -26.20
C VAL A 324 -8.10 -10.63 -26.17
N LYS A 325 -7.16 -9.70 -26.35
CA LYS A 325 -5.72 -9.97 -26.36
C LYS A 325 -5.22 -10.61 -25.06
N HIS A 326 -5.78 -10.27 -23.90
CA HIS A 326 -5.34 -10.86 -22.63
C HIS A 326 -5.60 -12.37 -22.61
N LEU A 327 -6.77 -12.80 -23.08
CA LEU A 327 -7.13 -14.22 -23.15
C LEU A 327 -6.34 -14.98 -24.23
N THR A 328 -5.92 -14.29 -25.30
CA THR A 328 -5.08 -14.90 -26.35
C THR A 328 -3.62 -14.99 -25.94
N ASP A 329 -3.08 -13.97 -25.27
CA ASP A 329 -1.69 -13.91 -24.81
C ASP A 329 -1.44 -14.98 -23.73
N GLU A 330 -2.43 -15.22 -22.86
CA GLU A 330 -2.44 -16.34 -21.90
C GLU A 330 -2.67 -17.72 -22.55
N ARG A 331 -2.83 -17.78 -23.88
CA ARG A 331 -3.15 -18.99 -24.66
C ARG A 331 -4.42 -19.70 -24.18
N LEU A 332 -5.33 -18.95 -23.54
CA LEU A 332 -6.57 -19.51 -23.03
C LEU A 332 -7.53 -19.80 -24.20
N TYR A 333 -7.72 -18.84 -25.10
CA TYR A 333 -8.56 -19.00 -26.30
C TYR A 333 -7.93 -18.37 -27.53
N VAL A 334 -8.35 -18.83 -28.72
CA VAL A 334 -8.10 -18.11 -29.97
C VAL A 334 -9.00 -16.87 -30.07
N GLU A 335 -8.58 -15.86 -30.86
CA GLU A 335 -9.22 -14.54 -30.88
C GLU A 335 -10.73 -14.58 -31.10
N ASN A 336 -11.20 -15.35 -32.08
CA ASN A 336 -12.63 -15.45 -32.40
C ASN A 336 -13.44 -16.04 -31.23
N THR A 337 -12.89 -17.06 -30.55
CA THR A 337 -13.52 -17.69 -29.40
C THR A 337 -13.53 -16.74 -28.19
N ALA A 338 -12.40 -16.09 -27.89
CA ALA A 338 -12.32 -15.09 -26.83
C ALA A 338 -13.33 -13.95 -27.04
N ARG A 339 -13.42 -13.42 -28.26
CA ARG A 339 -14.37 -12.35 -28.61
C ARG A 339 -15.82 -12.82 -28.49
N LYS A 340 -16.13 -14.03 -28.96
CA LYS A 340 -17.47 -14.64 -28.83
C LYS A 340 -17.86 -14.75 -27.36
N TYR A 341 -16.99 -15.32 -26.52
CA TYR A 341 -17.28 -15.52 -25.10
C TYR A 341 -17.44 -14.19 -24.36
N LEU A 342 -16.54 -13.23 -24.57
CA LEU A 342 -16.66 -11.91 -23.96
C LEU A 342 -17.94 -11.18 -24.37
N ASN A 343 -18.38 -11.28 -25.64
CA ASN A 343 -19.66 -10.73 -26.08
C ASN A 343 -20.85 -11.43 -25.41
N GLN A 344 -20.83 -12.76 -25.31
CA GLN A 344 -21.90 -13.50 -24.65
C GLN A 344 -22.02 -13.11 -23.17
N LEU A 345 -20.90 -12.88 -22.48
CA LEU A 345 -20.91 -12.37 -21.10
C LEU A 345 -21.42 -10.91 -20.99
N VAL A 346 -21.32 -10.13 -22.07
CA VAL A 346 -21.99 -8.81 -22.16
C VAL A 346 -23.50 -8.99 -22.29
N ASP A 347 -23.95 -9.93 -23.11
CA ASP A 347 -25.38 -10.22 -23.28
C ASP A 347 -26.01 -10.76 -21.98
N MET A 348 -25.23 -11.46 -21.16
CA MET A 348 -25.62 -11.91 -19.81
C MET A 348 -25.58 -10.80 -18.75
N GLY A 349 -25.11 -9.59 -19.08
CA GLY A 349 -24.98 -8.49 -18.13
C GLY A 349 -23.86 -8.67 -17.09
N ILE A 350 -22.94 -9.61 -17.30
CA ILE A 350 -21.76 -9.82 -16.44
C ILE A 350 -20.67 -8.80 -16.78
N LEU A 351 -20.50 -8.54 -18.09
CA LEU A 351 -19.54 -7.57 -18.61
C LEU A 351 -20.25 -6.40 -19.29
N ALA A 352 -19.56 -5.27 -19.41
CA ALA A 352 -19.98 -4.15 -20.27
C ALA A 352 -18.89 -3.77 -21.26
N LYS A 353 -19.28 -3.42 -22.49
CA LYS A 353 -18.34 -2.85 -23.47
C LYS A 353 -18.03 -1.41 -23.12
N LYS A 354 -16.74 -1.09 -23.04
CA LYS A 354 -16.21 0.26 -22.81
C LYS A 354 -15.25 0.65 -23.92
N VAL A 355 -15.27 1.92 -24.30
CA VAL A 355 -14.27 2.51 -25.21
C VAL A 355 -13.44 3.51 -24.40
N ILE A 356 -12.14 3.25 -24.29
CA ILE A 356 -11.20 4.12 -23.56
C ILE A 356 -10.10 4.49 -24.54
N SER A 357 -9.93 5.79 -24.83
CA SER A 357 -8.93 6.30 -25.79
C SER A 357 -8.97 5.58 -27.17
N GLY A 358 -10.16 5.26 -27.68
CA GLY A 358 -10.33 4.58 -28.97
C GLY A 358 -10.07 3.07 -28.97
N HIS A 359 -9.79 2.46 -27.81
CA HIS A 359 -9.66 1.01 -27.67
C HIS A 359 -10.88 0.39 -26.99
N HIS A 360 -11.27 -0.81 -27.43
CA HIS A 360 -12.42 -1.55 -26.89
C HIS A 360 -12.01 -2.47 -25.74
N TYR A 361 -12.81 -2.46 -24.69
CA TYR A 361 -12.61 -3.20 -23.44
C TYR A 361 -13.91 -3.83 -22.96
N TYR A 362 -13.78 -4.87 -22.16
CA TYR A 362 -14.87 -5.53 -21.45
C TYR A 362 -14.67 -5.31 -19.95
N GLN A 363 -15.53 -4.50 -19.34
CA GLN A 363 -15.51 -4.20 -17.92
C GLN A 363 -16.31 -5.25 -17.15
N ASN A 364 -15.69 -5.91 -16.17
CA ASN A 364 -16.38 -6.75 -15.19
C ASN A 364 -17.12 -5.86 -14.21
N LEU A 365 -18.45 -5.84 -14.30
CA LEU A 365 -19.30 -4.90 -13.58
C LEU A 365 -19.24 -5.13 -12.06
N GLU A 366 -19.34 -6.38 -11.64
CA GLU A 366 -19.38 -6.72 -10.21
C GLU A 366 -18.01 -6.56 -9.55
N LEU A 367 -16.94 -6.98 -10.22
CA LEU A 367 -15.59 -6.71 -9.73
C LEU A 367 -15.33 -5.21 -9.62
N HIS A 368 -15.68 -4.43 -10.64
CA HIS A 368 -15.50 -2.98 -10.60
C HIS A 368 -16.28 -2.34 -9.43
N ARG A 369 -17.52 -2.77 -9.20
CA ARG A 369 -18.35 -2.31 -8.07
C ARG A 369 -17.66 -2.60 -6.73
N ILE A 370 -17.27 -3.86 -6.49
CA ILE A 370 -16.58 -4.28 -5.26
C ILE A 370 -15.28 -3.50 -5.06
N LEU A 371 -14.56 -3.17 -6.14
CA LEU A 371 -13.33 -2.40 -6.03
C LEU A 371 -13.52 -0.87 -5.93
N SER A 372 -14.71 -0.35 -6.18
CA SER A 372 -14.97 1.10 -6.16
C SER A 372 -15.54 1.59 -4.84
N GLU A 373 -16.26 0.73 -4.12
CA GLU A 373 -16.75 0.96 -2.75
C GLU A 373 -15.57 1.07 -1.77
#